data_AF-A0AA42HZA5-F1
#
_entry.id   AF-A0AA42HZA5-F1
#
_cell.length_a   1.000
_cell.length_b   1.000
_cell.length_c   1.000
_cell.angle_alpha   90.00
_cell.angle_beta   90.00
_cell.angle_gamma   90.00
#
_symmetry.space_group_name_H-M   'P 1'
#
loop_
_entity.id
_entity.type
_entity.pdbx_description
1 polymer ?
#
loop_
_entity_poly.entity_id
_entity_poly.type
_entity_poly.pdbx_seq_one_letter_code
_entity_poly.pdbx_strand_id
1 'polypeptide(L)'
;MTELLDGLWQASLWLAVGVVVLAVLRPLLVRLGGVALAYRSWWLLPLLLLALMLPLPQVALLEHVPTLPLKVVPGAVEGMAGQSLPWAGLLLLAWMMGAVLCLLRDLRAQRRFERGMGQLCARADGSWQASADPGLPALVGLWRPRIVVGPDFDQQFTAQEQGLILQHERSHRRNGDHWANGALLMARAVFWFHPLLPWAARRFLRDQELACDARTIAPQPALRGLYASTLLKAQLVHPVAPAVCHWRSQPVLKERIAMLKQSKRKALPWVSGQVLVVGLCLGMGAVAWASQGGATGVPSISVEPFEHAEEDAAKAGLDRPIQVDKMPPPSYPKSAIEQRQVGVVNLRVDVDANGHPTDVQVLSATNPGVFDAVSIAAARSWTYRPAIKNGKPVAGAVKIPITYAMDNTEDSQ
;
A
#
# COMPACT_ATOMS: atom_id res chain seq x y z
N MET A 1 -13.96 9.38 6.66
CA MET A 1 -12.90 9.38 7.70
C MET A 1 -12.20 8.03 7.77
N THR A 2 -12.97 6.94 7.78
CA THR A 2 -12.49 5.56 7.61
C THR A 2 -11.65 5.38 6.34
N GLU A 3 -12.15 5.81 5.18
CA GLU A 3 -11.43 5.75 3.88
C GLU A 3 -9.98 6.31 3.93
N LEU A 4 -9.77 7.41 4.67
CA LEU A 4 -8.46 8.04 4.77
C LEU A 4 -7.52 7.25 5.70
N LEU A 5 -8.05 6.69 6.80
CA LEU A 5 -7.29 5.82 7.69
C LEU A 5 -6.94 4.49 7.00
N ASP A 6 -7.86 3.92 6.24
CA ASP A 6 -7.63 2.72 5.43
C ASP A 6 -6.58 2.97 4.35
N GLY A 7 -6.67 4.12 3.67
CA GLY A 7 -5.64 4.58 2.73
C GLY A 7 -4.27 4.77 3.38
N LEU A 8 -4.18 5.37 4.57
CA LEU A 8 -2.92 5.52 5.32
C LEU A 8 -2.34 4.17 5.74
N TRP A 9 -3.19 3.23 6.17
CA TRP A 9 -2.78 1.88 6.55
C TRP A 9 -2.21 1.12 5.34
N GLN A 10 -2.93 1.10 4.23
CA GLN A 10 -2.46 0.49 2.99
C GLN A 10 -1.16 1.13 2.50
N ALA A 11 -1.08 2.47 2.49
CA ALA A 11 0.13 3.19 2.14
C ALA A 11 1.32 2.83 3.05
N SER A 12 1.09 2.64 4.35
CA SER A 12 2.11 2.19 5.30
C SER A 12 2.62 0.78 4.98
N LEU A 13 1.73 -0.17 4.66
CA LEU A 13 2.12 -1.53 4.27
C LEU A 13 2.96 -1.53 2.99
N TRP A 14 2.52 -0.79 1.97
CA TRP A 14 3.24 -0.69 0.70
C TRP A 14 4.58 0.03 0.81
N LEU A 15 4.66 1.05 1.67
CA LEU A 15 5.92 1.69 2.01
C LEU A 15 6.90 0.68 2.64
N ALA A 16 6.42 -0.15 3.58
CA ALA A 16 7.25 -1.19 4.19
C ALA A 16 7.77 -2.20 3.15
N VAL A 17 6.89 -2.72 2.28
CA VAL A 17 7.26 -3.64 1.21
C VAL A 17 8.28 -3.01 0.27
N GLY A 18 8.01 -1.78 -0.20
CA GLY A 18 8.92 -1.07 -1.11
C GLY A 18 10.29 -0.84 -0.49
N VAL A 19 10.35 -0.46 0.79
CA VAL A 19 11.62 -0.25 1.52
C VAL A 19 12.41 -1.55 1.62
N VAL A 20 11.76 -2.67 1.95
CA VAL A 20 12.43 -3.99 2.03
C VAL A 20 12.93 -4.44 0.67
N VAL A 21 12.12 -4.30 -0.39
CA VAL A 21 12.50 -4.65 -1.76
C VAL A 21 13.72 -3.83 -2.21
N LEU A 22 13.71 -2.51 -1.99
CA LEU A 22 14.87 -1.66 -2.30
C LEU A 22 16.10 -2.03 -1.50
N ALA A 23 15.94 -2.41 -0.22
CA ALA A 23 17.03 -2.87 0.63
C ALA A 23 17.72 -4.11 0.05
N VAL A 24 16.91 -5.11 -0.34
CA VAL A 24 17.36 -6.39 -0.89
C VAL A 24 17.97 -6.22 -2.29
N LEU A 25 17.37 -5.38 -3.14
CA LEU A 25 17.84 -5.14 -4.50
C LEU A 25 19.05 -4.21 -4.58
N ARG A 26 19.34 -3.41 -3.55
CA ARG A 26 20.46 -2.46 -3.57
C ARG A 26 21.79 -3.02 -4.10
N PRO A 27 22.33 -4.16 -3.63
CA PRO A 27 23.60 -4.70 -4.17
C PRO A 27 23.52 -4.98 -5.67
N LEU A 28 22.38 -5.45 -6.17
CA LEU A 28 22.15 -5.67 -7.60
C LEU A 28 22.10 -4.33 -8.36
N LEU A 29 21.36 -3.35 -7.84
CA LEU A 29 21.25 -2.01 -8.43
C LEU A 29 22.61 -1.32 -8.54
N VAL A 30 23.45 -1.44 -7.50
CA VAL A 30 24.83 -0.92 -7.51
C VAL A 30 25.68 -1.68 -8.54
N ARG A 31 25.52 -3.01 -8.69
CA ARG A 31 26.25 -3.79 -9.69
C ARG A 31 25.86 -3.43 -11.13
N LEU A 32 24.58 -3.18 -11.40
CA LEU A 32 24.03 -2.93 -12.73
C LEU A 32 24.19 -1.48 -13.21
N GLY A 33 23.95 -0.51 -12.32
CA GLY A 33 23.89 0.92 -12.67
C GLY A 33 24.68 1.83 -11.74
N GLY A 34 25.49 1.28 -10.85
CA GLY A 34 26.26 2.03 -9.87
C GLY A 34 25.39 2.67 -8.78
N VAL A 35 26.05 3.48 -7.95
CA VAL A 35 25.39 4.21 -6.84
C VAL A 35 24.35 5.22 -7.32
N ALA A 36 24.46 5.71 -8.56
CA ALA A 36 23.47 6.61 -9.16
C ALA A 36 22.12 5.91 -9.38
N LEU A 37 22.11 4.65 -9.81
CA LEU A 37 20.87 3.88 -9.97
C LEU A 37 20.24 3.56 -8.61
N ALA A 38 21.05 3.15 -7.63
CA ALA A 38 20.58 2.88 -6.27
C ALA A 38 19.96 4.12 -5.61
N TYR A 39 20.54 5.30 -5.82
CA TYR A 39 19.93 6.54 -5.33
C TYR A 39 18.61 6.86 -6.04
N ARG A 40 18.55 6.71 -7.38
CA ARG A 40 17.34 7.00 -8.16
C ARG A 40 16.20 6.03 -7.89
N SER A 41 16.47 4.78 -7.52
CA SER A 41 15.42 3.79 -7.22
C SER A 41 14.57 4.16 -6.00
N TRP A 42 15.04 5.06 -5.13
CA TRP A 42 14.23 5.57 -4.02
C TRP A 42 13.00 6.36 -4.47
N TRP A 43 13.00 6.94 -5.68
CA TRP A 43 11.81 7.59 -6.26
C TRP A 43 10.67 6.61 -6.56
N LEU A 44 10.93 5.31 -6.54
CA LEU A 44 9.89 4.31 -6.71
C LEU A 44 8.94 4.25 -5.52
N LEU A 45 9.38 4.65 -4.31
CA LEU A 45 8.50 4.69 -3.14
C LEU A 45 7.39 5.75 -3.28
N PRO A 46 7.67 7.04 -3.53
CA PRO A 46 6.61 8.01 -3.73
C PRO A 46 5.77 7.71 -4.99
N LEU A 47 6.37 7.14 -6.05
CA LEU A 47 5.61 6.70 -7.23
C LEU A 47 4.66 5.54 -6.92
N LEU A 48 5.10 4.57 -6.13
CA LEU A 48 4.27 3.47 -5.64
C LEU A 48 3.09 4.02 -4.83
N LEU A 49 3.36 4.93 -3.90
CA LEU A 49 2.32 5.56 -3.09
C LEU A 49 1.34 6.38 -3.94
N LEU A 50 1.83 7.11 -4.95
CA LEU A 50 0.98 7.83 -5.89
C LEU A 50 0.13 6.87 -6.73
N ALA A 51 0.70 5.76 -7.19
CA ALA A 51 -0.01 4.76 -7.97
C ALA A 51 -1.18 4.12 -7.19
N LEU A 52 -1.05 3.96 -5.88
CA LEU A 52 -2.15 3.52 -5.01
C LEU A 52 -3.29 4.52 -4.91
N MET A 53 -3.02 5.81 -5.17
CA MET A 53 -4.04 6.87 -5.19
C MET A 53 -4.71 7.01 -6.56
N LEU A 54 -4.19 6.35 -7.60
CA LEU A 54 -4.85 6.32 -8.89
C LEU A 54 -6.00 5.30 -8.83
N PRO A 55 -7.22 5.67 -9.24
CA PRO A 55 -8.27 4.70 -9.46
C PRO A 55 -7.78 3.76 -10.56
N LEU A 56 -7.41 2.52 -10.19
CA LEU A 56 -7.18 1.50 -11.20
C LEU A 56 -8.48 1.42 -12.01
N PRO A 57 -8.44 1.52 -13.35
CA PRO A 57 -9.61 1.20 -14.13
C PRO A 57 -10.03 -0.19 -13.70
N GLN A 58 -11.26 -0.33 -13.22
CA GLN A 58 -11.87 -1.64 -13.07
C GLN A 58 -11.86 -2.20 -14.49
N VAL A 59 -10.84 -3.01 -14.79
CA VAL A 59 -10.78 -3.66 -16.08
C VAL A 59 -11.97 -4.60 -16.02
N ALA A 60 -13.02 -4.26 -16.75
CA ALA A 60 -14.21 -5.07 -16.93
C ALA A 60 -13.87 -6.35 -17.73
N LEU A 61 -12.76 -7.01 -17.42
CA LEU A 61 -12.43 -8.35 -17.87
C LEU A 61 -13.20 -9.32 -16.96
N LEU A 62 -14.53 -9.29 -17.09
CA LEU A 62 -15.50 -10.34 -16.79
C LEU A 62 -16.96 -9.84 -16.99
N GLU A 63 -17.20 -8.85 -17.86
CA GLU A 63 -18.56 -8.33 -18.14
C GLU A 63 -19.49 -9.27 -18.93
N HIS A 64 -19.08 -10.51 -19.23
CA HIS A 64 -19.89 -11.49 -19.96
C HIS A 64 -20.29 -12.73 -19.13
N VAL A 65 -20.14 -12.71 -17.81
CA VAL A 65 -20.87 -13.67 -16.97
C VAL A 65 -22.26 -13.08 -16.73
N PRO A 66 -23.36 -13.76 -17.08
CA PRO A 66 -24.71 -13.27 -16.80
C PRO A 66 -24.87 -13.13 -15.28
N THR A 67 -24.71 -11.91 -14.78
CA THR A 67 -24.96 -11.58 -13.38
C THR A 67 -26.47 -11.48 -13.20
N LEU A 68 -27.03 -12.43 -12.45
CA LEU A 68 -28.37 -12.32 -11.89
C LEU A 68 -28.45 -10.97 -11.14
N PRO A 69 -29.50 -10.15 -11.34
CA PRO A 69 -29.64 -8.90 -10.63
C PRO A 69 -29.91 -9.21 -9.15
N LEU A 70 -28.85 -9.29 -8.35
CA LEU A 70 -28.96 -9.26 -6.91
C LEU A 70 -29.26 -7.81 -6.53
N LYS A 71 -30.54 -7.45 -6.48
CA LYS A 71 -30.95 -6.18 -5.89
C LYS A 71 -30.77 -6.34 -4.38
N VAL A 72 -29.66 -5.84 -3.86
CA VAL A 72 -29.51 -5.57 -2.42
C VAL A 72 -30.55 -4.51 -2.10
N VAL A 73 -31.73 -4.93 -1.65
CA VAL A 73 -32.61 -4.05 -0.90
C VAL A 73 -31.84 -3.79 0.39
N PRO A 74 -31.53 -2.53 0.75
CA PRO A 74 -31.05 -2.25 2.08
C PRO A 74 -32.22 -2.61 3.01
N GLY A 75 -32.21 -3.83 3.52
CA GLY A 75 -32.97 -4.17 4.70
C GLY A 75 -32.49 -3.19 5.76
N ALA A 76 -33.40 -2.34 6.21
CA ALA A 76 -33.23 -1.63 7.46
C ALA A 76 -33.18 -2.71 8.55
N VAL A 77 -32.02 -3.35 8.69
CA VAL A 77 -31.51 -3.55 10.02
C VAL A 77 -31.49 -2.12 10.55
N GLU A 78 -32.48 -1.77 11.38
CA GLU A 78 -32.14 -1.02 12.58
C GLU A 78 -31.18 -1.90 13.38
N GLY A 79 -30.00 -2.16 12.80
CA GLY A 79 -28.81 -2.31 13.57
C GLY A 79 -28.86 -1.07 14.41
N MET A 80 -28.92 -1.26 15.73
CA MET A 80 -28.57 -0.21 16.64
C MET A 80 -27.46 0.55 15.95
N ALA A 81 -27.74 1.77 15.52
CA ALA A 81 -26.71 2.71 15.15
C ALA A 81 -26.01 2.95 16.48
N GLY A 82 -25.23 1.95 16.92
CA GLY A 82 -24.24 2.05 17.94
C GLY A 82 -23.38 3.13 17.37
N GLN A 83 -23.61 4.34 17.89
CA GLN A 83 -23.02 5.59 17.47
C GLN A 83 -21.64 5.24 16.96
N SER A 84 -21.40 5.36 15.65
CA SER A 84 -20.11 4.99 15.05
C SER A 84 -19.05 5.64 15.92
N LEU A 85 -18.35 4.84 16.72
CA LEU A 85 -17.64 5.38 17.87
C LEU A 85 -16.71 6.50 17.36
N PRO A 86 -16.56 7.61 18.09
CA PRO A 86 -15.70 8.72 17.70
C PRO A 86 -14.22 8.34 17.56
N TRP A 87 -13.83 7.07 17.77
CA TRP A 87 -12.46 6.59 17.69
C TRP A 87 -11.82 6.87 16.33
N ALA A 88 -12.53 6.77 15.21
CA ALA A 88 -11.95 7.05 13.90
C ALA A 88 -11.55 8.54 13.78
N GLY A 89 -12.37 9.43 14.34
CA GLY A 89 -12.04 10.85 14.46
C GLY A 89 -10.90 11.13 15.42
N LEU A 90 -10.87 10.47 16.57
CA LEU A 90 -9.77 10.58 17.52
C LEU A 90 -8.45 10.08 16.93
N LEU A 91 -8.46 8.97 16.19
CA LEU A 91 -7.26 8.44 15.51
C LEU A 91 -6.80 9.39 14.41
N LEU A 92 -7.71 9.94 13.60
CA LEU A 92 -7.35 10.91 12.57
C LEU A 92 -6.76 12.19 13.19
N LEU A 93 -7.36 12.69 14.28
CA LEU A 93 -6.86 13.84 15.03
C LEU A 93 -5.49 13.56 15.63
N ALA A 94 -5.30 12.39 16.24
CA ALA A 94 -4.02 11.96 16.79
C ALA A 94 -2.95 11.83 15.69
N TRP A 95 -3.30 11.26 14.54
CA TRP A 95 -2.42 11.18 13.38
C TRP A 95 -2.02 12.57 12.85
N MET A 96 -3.01 13.46 12.65
CA MET A 96 -2.79 14.86 12.21
C MET A 96 -1.89 15.60 13.19
N MET A 97 -2.17 15.49 14.49
CA MET A 97 -1.37 16.11 15.54
C MET A 97 0.07 15.60 15.52
N GLY A 98 0.27 14.27 15.40
CA GLY A 98 1.59 13.68 15.26
C GLY A 98 2.36 14.17 14.03
N ALA A 99 1.68 14.26 12.88
CA ALA A 99 2.26 14.76 11.65
C ALA A 99 2.67 16.24 11.75
N VAL A 100 1.80 17.09 12.31
CA VAL A 100 2.07 18.51 12.56
C VAL A 100 3.22 18.69 13.55
N LEU A 101 3.25 17.93 14.65
CA LEU A 101 4.34 18.00 15.63
C LEU A 101 5.68 17.60 15.03
N CYS A 102 5.72 16.54 14.23
CA CYS A 102 6.93 16.10 13.52
C CYS A 102 7.40 17.15 12.51
N LEU A 103 6.48 17.70 11.73
CA LEU A 103 6.78 18.76 10.76
C LEU A 103 7.31 20.03 11.46
N LEU A 104 6.65 20.47 12.54
CA LEU A 104 7.10 21.62 13.32
C LEU A 104 8.45 21.38 13.97
N ARG A 105 8.72 20.18 14.48
CA ARG A 105 10.04 19.80 15.01
C ARG A 105 11.11 19.96 13.93
N ASP A 106 10.88 19.40 12.75
CA ASP A 106 11.85 19.41 11.65
C ASP A 106 12.04 20.83 11.08
N LEU A 107 10.97 21.63 10.97
CA LEU A 107 11.04 23.04 10.58
C LEU A 107 11.74 23.91 11.64
N ARG A 108 11.53 23.65 12.94
CA ARG A 108 12.25 24.34 14.01
C ARG A 108 13.73 23.98 13.98
N ALA A 109 14.07 22.72 13.72
CA ALA A 109 15.46 22.29 13.57
C ALA A 109 16.13 23.00 12.39
N GLN A 110 15.45 23.09 11.24
CA GLN A 110 15.92 23.83 10.07
C GLN A 110 16.14 25.31 10.39
N ARG A 111 15.17 25.99 11.03
CA ARG A 111 15.31 27.39 11.44
C ARG A 111 16.44 27.59 12.44
N ARG A 112 16.66 26.64 13.36
CA ARG A 112 17.77 26.69 14.32
C ARG A 112 19.11 26.58 13.60
N PHE A 113 19.22 25.69 12.62
CA PHE A 113 20.41 25.57 11.77
C PHE A 113 20.66 26.86 10.99
N GLU A 114 19.62 27.44 10.37
CA GLU A 114 19.73 28.68 9.61
C GLU A 114 20.19 29.86 10.48
N ARG A 115 19.63 30.00 11.69
CA ARG A 115 20.08 31.01 12.65
C ARG A 115 21.51 30.75 13.13
N GLY A 116 21.90 29.49 13.25
CA GLY A 116 23.23 29.07 13.66
C GLY A 116 24.34 29.43 12.66
N MET A 117 24.01 29.75 11.41
CA MET A 117 24.98 30.23 10.42
C MET A 117 25.37 31.70 10.62
N GLY A 118 24.58 32.47 11.37
CA GLY A 118 24.81 33.90 11.55
C GLY A 118 24.62 34.71 10.25
N GLN A 119 25.45 35.74 10.05
CA GLN A 119 25.37 36.61 8.87
C GLN A 119 25.93 35.91 7.64
N LEU A 120 25.32 36.15 6.48
CA LEU A 120 25.74 35.58 5.20
C LEU A 120 26.30 36.67 4.28
N CYS A 121 27.56 36.54 3.89
CA CYS A 121 28.23 37.42 2.93
C CYS A 121 28.33 36.74 1.56
N ALA A 122 28.00 37.44 0.47
CA ALA A 122 28.12 36.89 -0.87
C ALA A 122 29.60 36.78 -1.29
N ARG A 123 29.97 35.67 -1.94
CA ARG A 123 31.31 35.42 -2.49
C ARG A 123 31.31 35.55 -4.01
N ALA A 124 32.47 35.83 -4.60
CA ALA A 124 32.64 36.03 -6.04
C ALA A 124 32.30 34.77 -6.89
N ASP A 125 32.37 33.59 -6.30
CA ASP A 125 32.10 32.29 -6.94
C ASP A 125 30.60 31.89 -6.93
N GLY A 126 29.73 32.80 -6.47
CA GLY A 126 28.28 32.60 -6.34
C GLY A 126 27.86 31.78 -5.11
N SER A 127 28.78 31.47 -4.19
CA SER A 127 28.49 30.92 -2.87
C SER A 127 28.33 32.01 -1.81
N TRP A 128 27.93 31.63 -0.60
CA TRP A 128 27.76 32.51 0.55
C TRP A 128 28.70 32.07 1.66
N GLN A 129 29.33 33.02 2.34
CA GLN A 129 30.13 32.77 3.53
C GLN A 129 29.30 33.04 4.78
N ALA A 130 29.21 32.06 5.66
CA ALA A 130 28.58 32.22 6.96
C ALA A 130 29.56 32.80 7.98
N SER A 131 29.07 33.63 8.91
CA SER A 131 29.88 34.13 10.02
C SER A 131 30.13 33.09 11.11
N ALA A 132 29.36 32.00 11.12
CA ALA A 132 29.50 30.89 12.05
C ALA A 132 29.42 29.54 11.31
N ASP A 133 29.94 28.49 11.94
CA ASP A 133 30.06 27.17 11.34
C ASP A 133 29.23 26.10 12.07
N PRO A 134 27.94 25.94 11.72
CA PRO A 134 27.11 24.85 12.25
C PRO A 134 27.33 23.51 11.51
N GLY A 135 28.44 23.35 10.77
CA GLY A 135 28.74 22.15 9.97
C GLY A 135 28.64 22.38 8.46
N LEU A 136 29.18 23.51 8.00
CA LEU A 136 29.30 23.89 6.59
C LEU A 136 30.53 23.18 5.97
N PRO A 137 30.67 23.10 4.63
CA PRO A 137 29.80 23.57 3.56
C PRO A 137 28.47 22.79 3.45
N ALA A 138 27.41 23.47 3.00
CA ALA A 138 26.10 22.87 2.76
C ALA A 138 25.26 23.64 1.73
N LEU A 139 24.39 22.90 1.03
CA LEU A 139 23.28 23.47 0.26
C LEU A 139 22.08 23.79 1.16
N VAL A 140 21.76 25.08 1.33
CA VAL A 140 20.72 25.56 2.25
C VAL A 140 19.52 26.13 1.49
N GLY A 141 18.32 25.74 1.93
CA GLY A 141 17.05 26.25 1.42
C GLY A 141 16.38 25.31 0.40
N LEU A 142 15.04 25.27 0.45
CA LEU A 142 14.23 24.41 -0.42
C LEU A 142 13.93 25.07 -1.78
N TRP A 143 13.29 26.24 -1.77
CA TRP A 143 12.82 26.92 -2.99
C TRP A 143 13.91 27.75 -3.71
N ARG A 144 14.90 28.23 -2.97
CA ARG A 144 16.02 29.02 -3.49
C ARG A 144 17.33 28.50 -2.88
N PRO A 145 17.83 27.35 -3.34
CA PRO A 145 18.96 26.66 -2.70
C PRO A 145 20.28 27.44 -2.86
N ARG A 146 20.89 27.85 -1.75
CA ARG A 146 22.15 28.60 -1.67
C ARG A 146 23.28 27.69 -1.20
N ILE A 147 24.45 27.80 -1.81
CA ILE A 147 25.64 27.09 -1.34
C ILE A 147 26.28 27.98 -0.28
N VAL A 148 26.40 27.48 0.94
CA VAL A 148 26.97 28.21 2.06
C VAL A 148 28.23 27.49 2.53
N VAL A 149 29.30 28.24 2.76
CA VAL A 149 30.59 27.77 3.28
C VAL A 149 30.89 28.40 4.63
N GLY A 150 31.74 27.75 5.43
CA GLY A 150 32.15 28.25 6.75
C GLY A 150 33.01 29.52 6.69
N PRO A 151 33.20 30.20 7.82
CA PRO A 151 33.97 31.44 7.90
C PRO A 151 35.43 31.24 7.50
N ASP A 152 36.07 30.13 7.89
CA ASP A 152 37.48 29.86 7.64
C ASP A 152 37.73 29.01 6.38
N PHE A 153 36.72 28.86 5.51
CA PHE A 153 36.78 27.97 4.35
C PHE A 153 38.00 28.24 3.45
N ASP A 154 38.34 29.52 3.26
CA ASP A 154 39.46 29.94 2.42
C ASP A 154 40.83 29.69 3.03
N GLN A 155 40.90 29.61 4.36
CA GLN A 155 42.13 29.30 5.10
C GLN A 155 42.33 27.79 5.24
N GLN A 156 41.23 27.05 5.38
CA GLN A 156 41.25 25.62 5.64
C GLN A 156 41.51 24.79 4.38
N PHE A 157 41.10 25.26 3.20
CA PHE A 157 41.18 24.50 1.95
C PHE A 157 41.97 25.24 0.87
N THR A 158 42.80 24.52 0.12
CA THR A 158 43.49 25.08 -1.06
C THR A 158 42.49 25.39 -2.19
N ALA A 159 42.85 26.23 -3.15
CA ALA A 159 41.95 26.58 -4.28
C ALA A 159 41.41 25.35 -5.04
N GLN A 160 42.21 24.29 -5.20
CA GLN A 160 41.75 23.05 -5.83
C GLN A 160 40.78 22.26 -4.93
N GLU A 161 41.06 22.17 -3.63
CA GLU A 161 40.17 21.55 -2.64
C GLU A 161 38.83 22.29 -2.56
N GLN A 162 38.85 23.62 -2.50
CA GLN A 162 37.67 24.48 -2.52
C GLN A 162 36.84 24.23 -3.80
N GLY A 163 37.50 24.18 -4.96
CA GLY A 163 36.84 23.90 -6.23
C GLY A 163 36.10 22.56 -6.23
N LEU A 164 36.72 21.51 -5.68
CA LEU A 164 36.12 20.18 -5.56
C LEU A 164 34.92 20.16 -4.59
N ILE A 165 35.04 20.83 -3.45
CA ILE A 165 33.95 20.98 -2.47
C ILE A 165 32.77 21.72 -3.10
N LEU A 166 33.01 22.86 -3.74
CA LEU A 166 31.96 23.63 -4.38
C LEU A 166 31.33 22.87 -5.55
N GLN A 167 32.10 22.06 -6.28
CA GLN A 167 31.57 21.18 -7.32
C GLN A 167 30.62 20.12 -6.74
N HIS A 168 30.94 19.57 -5.57
CA HIS A 168 30.07 18.66 -4.83
C HIS A 168 28.72 19.33 -4.46
N GLU A 169 28.77 20.52 -3.85
CA GLU A 169 27.55 21.25 -3.50
C GLU A 169 26.72 21.68 -4.72
N ARG A 170 27.39 22.06 -5.82
CA ARG A 170 26.74 22.35 -7.11
C ARG A 170 26.08 21.10 -7.71
N SER A 171 26.65 19.91 -7.51
CA SER A 171 26.08 18.63 -7.94
C SER A 171 24.76 18.34 -7.22
N HIS A 172 24.68 18.57 -5.90
CA HIS A 172 23.41 18.49 -5.15
C HIS A 172 22.35 19.45 -5.69
N ARG A 173 22.73 20.71 -5.94
CA ARG A 173 21.82 21.71 -6.50
C ARG A 173 21.30 21.28 -7.88
N ARG A 174 22.20 20.89 -8.79
CA ARG A 174 21.87 20.49 -10.17
C ARG A 174 21.00 19.23 -10.21
N ASN A 175 21.21 18.29 -9.30
CA ASN A 175 20.42 17.06 -9.24
C ASN A 175 19.05 17.25 -8.57
N GLY A 176 18.80 18.40 -7.93
CA GLY A 176 17.54 18.65 -7.22
C GLY A 176 17.46 17.97 -5.85
N ASP A 177 18.59 17.69 -5.20
CA ASP A 177 18.61 16.94 -3.93
C ASP A 177 17.89 17.67 -2.79
N HIS A 178 17.80 19.01 -2.86
CA HIS A 178 16.96 19.82 -1.97
C HIS A 178 15.47 19.44 -2.06
N TRP A 179 14.94 19.18 -3.25
CA TRP A 179 13.56 18.70 -3.43
C TRP A 179 13.36 17.29 -2.91
N ALA A 180 14.29 16.39 -3.24
CA ALA A 180 14.23 15.01 -2.79
C ALA A 180 14.25 14.92 -1.25
N ASN A 181 15.04 15.78 -0.62
CA ASN A 181 15.08 15.85 0.83
C ASN A 181 13.89 16.59 1.45
N GLY A 182 13.28 17.55 0.74
CA GLY A 182 11.97 18.11 1.11
C GLY A 182 10.85 17.06 1.09
N ALA A 183 10.85 16.19 0.08
CA ALA A 183 9.94 15.05 0.00
C ALA A 183 10.19 14.05 1.14
N LEU A 184 11.44 13.78 1.49
CA LEU A 184 11.79 12.94 2.64
C LEU A 184 11.28 13.53 3.97
N LEU A 185 11.39 14.85 4.15
CA LEU A 185 10.86 15.56 5.31
C LEU A 185 9.34 15.40 5.40
N MET A 186 8.63 15.56 4.28
CA MET A 186 7.18 15.33 4.23
C MET A 186 6.82 13.87 4.56
N ALA A 187 7.53 12.90 3.97
CA ALA A 187 7.30 11.48 4.24
C ALA A 187 7.48 11.14 5.72
N ARG A 188 8.53 11.68 6.36
CA ARG A 188 8.77 11.51 7.81
C ARG A 188 7.68 12.11 8.69
N ALA A 189 7.04 13.20 8.24
CA ALA A 189 5.92 13.79 8.95
C ALA A 189 4.64 12.97 8.76
N VAL A 190 4.31 12.55 7.53
CA VAL A 190 3.10 11.76 7.23
C VAL A 190 3.13 10.37 7.88
N PHE A 191 4.28 9.70 7.79
CA PHE A 191 4.50 8.35 8.29
C PHE A 191 5.36 8.35 9.56
N TRP A 192 5.13 9.32 10.45
CA TRP A 192 5.91 9.50 11.67
C TRP A 192 5.93 8.27 12.59
N PHE A 193 4.89 7.45 12.53
CA PHE A 193 4.73 6.20 13.29
C PHE A 193 5.42 5.01 12.63
N HIS A 194 5.95 5.14 11.41
CA HIS A 194 6.44 4.01 10.63
C HIS A 194 7.86 3.59 11.04
N PRO A 195 8.08 2.35 11.54
CA PRO A 195 9.35 1.94 12.12
C PRO A 195 10.51 1.84 11.11
N LEU A 196 10.23 1.46 9.86
CA LEU A 196 11.28 1.36 8.82
C LEU A 196 11.67 2.70 8.20
N LEU A 197 10.89 3.76 8.39
CA LEU A 197 11.13 5.02 7.68
C LEU A 197 12.39 5.75 8.16
N PRO A 198 12.72 5.80 9.46
CA PRO A 198 14.01 6.31 9.92
C PRO A 198 15.21 5.55 9.32
N TRP A 199 15.10 4.23 9.17
CA TRP A 199 16.12 3.41 8.53
C TRP A 199 16.25 3.74 7.02
N ALA A 200 15.11 3.80 6.32
CA ALA A 200 15.04 4.15 4.91
C ALA A 200 15.62 5.54 4.65
N ALA A 201 15.27 6.53 5.48
CA ALA A 201 15.81 7.89 5.40
C ALA A 201 17.34 7.92 5.50
N ARG A 202 17.94 7.19 6.46
CA ARG A 202 19.40 7.08 6.59
C ARG A 202 20.03 6.44 5.36
N ARG A 203 19.37 5.44 4.77
CA ARG A 203 19.90 4.74 3.58
C ARG A 203 19.80 5.60 2.32
N PHE A 204 18.69 6.29 2.14
CA PHE A 204 18.46 7.23 1.06
C PHE A 204 19.51 8.37 1.07
N LEU A 205 19.72 9.03 2.21
CA LEU A 205 20.72 10.10 2.35
C LEU A 205 22.14 9.58 2.09
N ARG A 206 22.44 8.36 2.53
CA ARG A 206 23.72 7.71 2.24
C ARG A 206 23.91 7.44 0.74
N ASP A 207 22.88 6.95 0.05
CA ASP A 207 22.94 6.73 -1.40
C ASP A 207 22.99 8.07 -2.17
N GLN A 208 22.37 9.14 -1.65
CA GLN A 208 22.46 10.50 -2.18
C GLN A 208 23.90 11.01 -2.18
N GLU A 209 24.61 10.91 -1.06
CA GLU A 209 26.03 11.29 -0.94
C GLU A 209 26.92 10.50 -1.90
N LEU A 210 26.74 9.17 -1.96
CA LEU A 210 27.53 8.32 -2.86
C LEU A 210 27.29 8.65 -4.34
N ALA A 211 26.03 8.92 -4.71
CA ALA A 211 25.68 9.34 -6.06
C ALA A 211 26.23 10.74 -6.38
N CYS A 212 26.24 11.64 -5.40
CA CYS A 212 26.83 12.97 -5.53
C CYS A 212 28.35 12.90 -5.74
N ASP A 213 29.06 12.09 -4.94
CA ASP A 213 30.50 11.82 -5.09
C ASP A 213 30.84 11.30 -6.49
N ALA A 214 30.08 10.31 -6.96
CA ALA A 214 30.27 9.73 -8.29
C ALA A 214 30.06 10.77 -9.40
N ARG A 215 29.03 11.62 -9.30
CA ARG A 215 28.75 12.70 -10.27
C ARG A 215 29.83 13.78 -10.27
N THR A 216 30.31 14.16 -9.09
CA THR A 216 31.33 15.21 -8.91
C THR A 216 32.63 14.81 -9.60
N ILE A 217 33.04 13.55 -9.45
CA ILE A 217 34.33 13.09 -9.96
C ILE A 217 34.29 12.52 -11.38
N ALA A 218 33.10 12.21 -11.92
CA ALA A 218 32.94 11.65 -13.25
C ALA A 218 33.61 12.49 -14.37
N PRO A 219 33.51 13.84 -14.38
CA PRO A 219 34.18 14.66 -15.39
C PRO A 219 35.70 14.76 -15.20
N GLN A 220 36.23 14.52 -14.00
CA GLN A 220 37.65 14.68 -13.68
C GLN A 220 38.22 13.46 -12.93
N PRO A 221 38.28 12.28 -13.59
CA PRO A 221 38.75 11.02 -13.00
C PRO A 221 40.14 11.06 -12.33
N ALA A 222 41.01 11.95 -12.80
CA ALA A 222 42.37 12.13 -12.31
C ALA A 222 42.42 12.71 -10.88
N LEU A 223 41.44 13.54 -10.51
CA LEU A 223 41.38 14.20 -9.21
C LEU A 223 40.80 13.31 -8.10
N ARG A 224 40.50 12.02 -8.35
CA ARG A 224 39.87 11.12 -7.37
C ARG A 224 40.62 11.05 -6.05
N GLY A 225 41.96 11.00 -6.10
CA GLY A 225 42.80 10.94 -4.90
C GLY A 225 42.68 12.22 -4.08
N LEU A 226 42.83 13.38 -4.74
CA LEU A 226 42.67 14.70 -4.12
C LEU A 226 41.26 14.90 -3.56
N TYR A 227 40.24 14.44 -4.28
CA TYR A 227 38.85 14.48 -3.80
C TYR A 227 38.67 13.64 -2.54
N ALA A 228 39.20 12.42 -2.51
CA ALA A 228 39.11 11.55 -1.34
C ALA A 228 39.83 12.15 -0.10
N SER A 229 41.00 12.76 -0.28
CA SER A 229 41.70 13.45 0.82
C SER A 229 40.97 14.72 1.27
N THR A 230 40.38 15.47 0.33
CA THR A 230 39.55 16.66 0.61
C THR A 230 38.32 16.29 1.44
N LEU A 231 37.62 15.19 1.08
CA LEU A 231 36.49 14.68 1.85
C LEU A 231 36.88 14.26 3.26
N LEU A 232 38.02 13.57 3.41
CA LEU A 232 38.54 13.19 4.73
C LEU A 232 38.86 14.43 5.57
N LYS A 233 39.56 15.40 4.99
CA LYS A 233 39.89 16.67 5.64
C LYS A 233 38.65 17.43 6.07
N ALA A 234 37.64 17.55 5.21
CA ALA A 234 36.38 18.21 5.53
C ALA A 234 35.62 17.54 6.70
N GLN A 235 35.66 16.21 6.82
CA GLN A 235 35.06 15.52 7.97
C GLN A 235 35.82 15.73 9.28
N LEU A 236 37.15 15.86 9.23
CA LEU A 236 37.97 16.09 10.42
C LEU A 236 37.80 17.51 10.97
N VAL A 237 37.57 18.48 10.08
CA VAL A 237 37.40 19.89 10.47
C VAL A 237 35.98 20.16 10.98
N HIS A 238 34.96 19.44 10.50
CA HIS A 238 33.56 19.64 10.89
C HIS A 238 32.92 18.35 11.46
N PRO A 239 33.32 17.88 12.66
CA PRO A 239 32.92 16.58 13.20
C PRO A 239 31.46 16.49 13.69
N VAL A 240 30.77 17.63 13.89
CA VAL A 240 29.45 17.66 14.56
C VAL A 240 28.39 18.29 13.65
N ALA A 241 27.44 17.47 13.18
CA ALA A 241 26.13 17.96 12.77
C ALA A 241 25.16 17.85 13.96
N PRO A 242 24.29 18.85 14.22
CA PRO A 242 23.34 18.80 15.34
C PRO A 242 22.48 17.53 15.33
N ALA A 243 22.28 16.93 16.51
CA ALA A 243 21.58 15.66 16.73
C ALA A 243 20.12 15.59 16.20
N VAL A 244 19.52 16.71 15.79
CA VAL A 244 18.16 16.77 15.24
C VAL A 244 18.16 16.89 13.71
N CYS A 245 19.30 17.26 13.11
CA CYS A 245 19.49 17.25 11.66
C CYS A 245 20.01 15.86 11.24
N HIS A 246 19.10 14.89 11.15
CA HIS A 246 19.34 13.58 10.50
C HIS A 246 19.78 13.67 9.02
N TRP A 247 19.92 14.88 8.47
CA TRP A 247 20.34 15.18 7.10
C TRP A 247 21.76 14.70 6.78
N ARG A 248 22.68 14.78 7.75
CA ARG A 248 23.99 14.12 7.67
C ARG A 248 23.96 12.89 8.58
N SER A 249 23.35 11.80 8.10
CA SER A 249 23.70 10.48 8.62
C SER A 249 25.21 10.36 8.49
N GLN A 250 25.97 10.18 9.57
CA GLN A 250 27.41 9.94 9.46
C GLN A 250 27.65 8.85 8.43
N PRO A 251 28.19 9.16 7.23
CA PRO A 251 28.54 8.12 6.30
C PRO A 251 29.80 7.52 6.86
N VAL A 252 29.86 6.18 6.90
CA VAL A 252 31.14 5.51 7.05
C VAL A 252 32.01 6.03 5.90
N LEU A 253 32.89 6.99 6.17
CA LEU A 253 33.75 7.66 5.18
C LEU A 253 34.47 6.62 4.30
N LYS A 254 34.76 5.47 4.92
CA LYS A 254 35.19 4.23 4.28
C LYS A 254 34.37 3.83 3.05
N GLU A 255 33.03 3.83 3.10
CA GLU A 255 32.19 3.46 1.95
C GLU A 255 32.26 4.52 0.85
N ARG A 256 32.24 5.82 1.18
CA ARG A 256 32.40 6.89 0.18
C ARG A 256 33.72 6.73 -0.58
N ILE A 257 34.82 6.59 0.15
CA ILE A 257 36.16 6.37 -0.42
C ILE A 257 36.23 5.05 -1.19
N ALA A 258 35.63 3.97 -0.68
CA ALA A 258 35.59 2.68 -1.38
C ALA A 258 34.81 2.75 -2.70
N MET A 259 33.69 3.48 -2.73
CA MET A 259 32.84 3.61 -3.91
C MET A 259 33.45 4.50 -4.99
N LEU A 260 34.31 5.46 -4.63
CA LEU A 260 35.10 6.23 -5.60
C LEU A 260 35.98 5.32 -6.49
N LYS A 261 36.46 4.20 -5.94
CA LYS A 261 37.27 3.21 -6.68
C LYS A 261 36.45 2.38 -7.68
N GLN A 262 35.13 2.27 -7.51
CA GLN A 262 34.27 1.38 -8.31
C GLN A 262 33.72 2.03 -9.59
N SER A 263 34.03 3.31 -9.86
CA SER A 263 33.47 4.13 -10.97
C SER A 263 33.83 3.69 -12.41
N LYS A 264 34.39 2.50 -12.62
CA LYS A 264 34.84 2.01 -13.95
C LYS A 264 33.78 1.26 -14.77
N ARG A 265 32.55 1.05 -14.29
CA ARG A 265 31.58 0.18 -14.98
C ARG A 265 30.60 0.99 -15.84
N LYS A 266 30.40 0.56 -17.09
CA LYS A 266 29.32 1.07 -17.98
C LYS A 266 27.98 0.81 -17.28
N ALA A 267 27.34 1.87 -16.82
CA ALA A 267 26.02 1.78 -16.19
C ALA A 267 24.96 1.49 -17.24
N LEU A 268 24.05 0.56 -16.94
CA LEU A 268 22.86 0.32 -17.73
C LEU A 268 22.04 1.63 -17.85
N PRO A 269 21.46 1.96 -19.02
CA PRO A 269 20.64 3.17 -19.16
C PRO A 269 19.47 3.17 -18.16
N TRP A 270 19.16 4.38 -17.68
CA TRP A 270 18.21 4.66 -16.60
C TRP A 270 16.84 3.96 -16.78
N VAL A 271 16.36 3.89 -18.02
CA VAL A 271 15.05 3.31 -18.37
C VAL A 271 14.98 1.82 -18.04
N SER A 272 15.98 1.02 -18.42
CA SER A 272 15.98 -0.43 -18.19
C SER A 272 16.05 -0.83 -16.71
N GLY A 273 16.78 -0.06 -15.90
CA GLY A 273 16.88 -0.33 -14.46
C GLY A 273 15.59 0.01 -13.70
N GLN A 274 14.92 1.10 -14.09
CA GLN A 274 13.66 1.50 -13.46
C GLN A 274 12.49 0.62 -13.87
N VAL A 275 12.41 0.19 -15.14
CA VAL A 275 11.36 -0.74 -15.61
C VAL A 275 11.40 -2.05 -14.82
N LEU A 276 12.59 -2.57 -14.50
CA LEU A 276 12.72 -3.81 -13.73
C LEU A 276 12.22 -3.66 -12.28
N VAL A 277 12.54 -2.54 -11.62
CA VAL A 277 12.09 -2.34 -10.22
C VAL A 277 10.61 -1.93 -10.15
N VAL A 278 10.13 -1.09 -11.08
CA VAL A 278 8.70 -0.80 -11.22
C VAL A 278 7.93 -2.08 -11.51
N GLY A 279 8.41 -2.91 -12.44
CA GLY A 279 7.82 -4.21 -12.77
C GLY A 279 7.78 -5.16 -11.57
N LEU A 280 8.83 -5.18 -10.74
CA LEU A 280 8.82 -5.98 -9.51
C LEU A 280 7.86 -5.44 -8.45
N CYS A 281 7.82 -4.11 -8.25
CA CYS A 281 6.90 -3.46 -7.31
C CYS A 281 5.44 -3.62 -7.75
N LEU A 282 5.14 -3.46 -9.04
CA LEU A 282 3.81 -3.68 -9.61
C LEU A 282 3.44 -5.17 -9.62
N GLY A 283 4.40 -6.08 -9.86
CA GLY A 283 4.18 -7.52 -9.77
C GLY A 283 3.82 -7.95 -8.35
N MET A 284 4.56 -7.48 -7.33
CA MET A 284 4.19 -7.70 -5.92
C MET A 284 2.88 -6.98 -5.55
N GLY A 285 2.67 -5.79 -6.12
CA GLY A 285 1.42 -5.03 -6.18
C GLY A 285 0.21 -5.89 -6.53
N ALA A 286 0.25 -6.44 -7.75
CA ALA A 286 -0.77 -7.27 -8.33
C ALA A 286 -0.97 -8.58 -7.56
N VAL A 287 0.11 -9.21 -7.07
CA VAL A 287 0.02 -10.42 -6.24
C VAL A 287 -0.69 -10.13 -4.91
N ALA A 288 -0.35 -9.03 -4.23
CA ALA A 288 -1.00 -8.69 -2.96
C ALA A 288 -2.44 -8.17 -3.14
N TRP A 289 -2.73 -7.53 -4.28
CA TRP A 289 -4.09 -7.12 -4.64
C TRP A 289 -4.94 -8.34 -5.00
N ALA A 290 -4.40 -9.28 -5.79
CA ALA A 290 -5.04 -10.56 -6.07
C ALA A 290 -5.25 -11.39 -4.79
N SER A 291 -4.34 -11.33 -3.81
CA SER A 291 -4.51 -12.03 -2.53
C SER A 291 -5.52 -11.36 -1.58
N GLN A 292 -5.81 -10.06 -1.75
CA GLN A 292 -6.88 -9.39 -0.99
C GLN A 292 -8.27 -9.87 -1.41
N GLY A 293 -8.41 -10.50 -2.58
CA GLY A 293 -9.63 -11.20 -3.00
C GLY A 293 -9.90 -12.52 -2.27
N GLY A 294 -9.07 -12.94 -1.30
CA GLY A 294 -9.12 -14.28 -0.72
C GLY A 294 -9.39 -14.40 0.78
N ALA A 295 -9.52 -13.31 1.55
CA ALA A 295 -9.54 -13.40 3.03
C ALA A 295 -10.65 -12.64 3.77
N THR A 296 -11.63 -12.06 3.06
CA THR A 296 -12.88 -11.55 3.66
C THR A 296 -14.12 -12.35 3.27
N GLY A 297 -13.94 -13.46 2.56
CA GLY A 297 -14.99 -14.41 2.21
C GLY A 297 -15.08 -15.56 3.19
N VAL A 298 -15.32 -15.30 4.47
CA VAL A 298 -16.23 -16.20 5.19
C VAL A 298 -17.60 -15.62 4.91
N PRO A 299 -18.39 -16.15 3.96
CA PRO A 299 -19.76 -15.73 3.84
C PRO A 299 -20.42 -16.14 5.17
N SER A 300 -20.68 -15.16 6.01
CA SER A 300 -21.70 -15.31 7.05
C SER A 300 -23.00 -15.48 6.29
N ILE A 301 -23.38 -16.73 6.04
CA ILE A 301 -24.68 -17.07 5.48
C ILE A 301 -25.68 -16.83 6.61
N SER A 302 -26.15 -15.58 6.74
CA SER A 302 -27.37 -15.28 7.46
C SER A 302 -28.53 -15.81 6.64
N VAL A 303 -29.16 -16.87 7.14
CA VAL A 303 -30.39 -17.44 6.60
C VAL A 303 -31.52 -16.46 6.93
N GLU A 304 -31.91 -15.63 5.96
CA GLU A 304 -33.16 -14.86 6.06
C GLU A 304 -34.35 -15.79 5.69
N PRO A 305 -35.38 -15.91 6.55
CA PRO A 305 -36.60 -16.63 6.25
C PRO A 305 -37.39 -16.03 5.07
N PHE A 306 -38.33 -16.82 4.55
CA PHE A 306 -39.19 -16.62 3.37
C PHE A 306 -40.13 -15.38 3.39
N GLU A 307 -39.72 -14.20 3.84
CA GLU A 307 -40.64 -13.07 4.05
C GLU A 307 -41.03 -12.27 2.78
N HIS A 308 -40.45 -12.51 1.61
CA HIS A 308 -40.74 -11.72 0.38
C HIS A 308 -41.24 -12.51 -0.85
N ALA A 309 -41.75 -13.74 -0.68
CA ALA A 309 -42.28 -14.54 -1.79
C ALA A 309 -43.49 -13.88 -2.52
N GLU A 310 -44.27 -13.06 -1.82
CA GLU A 310 -45.42 -12.34 -2.39
C GLU A 310 -45.00 -11.16 -3.28
N GLU A 311 -43.87 -10.51 -2.99
CA GLU A 311 -43.42 -9.31 -3.71
C GLU A 311 -42.76 -9.65 -5.07
N ASP A 312 -42.11 -10.81 -5.15
CA ASP A 312 -41.57 -11.35 -6.41
C ASP A 312 -42.68 -11.95 -7.30
N ALA A 313 -43.74 -12.48 -6.70
CA ALA A 313 -44.94 -12.92 -7.42
C ALA A 313 -45.68 -11.75 -8.07
N ALA A 314 -45.82 -10.63 -7.36
CA ALA A 314 -46.45 -9.41 -7.89
C ALA A 314 -45.70 -8.84 -9.10
N LYS A 315 -44.35 -8.84 -9.09
CA LYS A 315 -43.53 -8.40 -10.25
C LYS A 315 -43.65 -9.33 -11.46
N ALA A 316 -43.95 -10.61 -11.25
CA ALA A 316 -44.20 -11.59 -12.32
C ALA A 316 -45.68 -11.63 -12.79
N GLY A 317 -46.54 -10.79 -12.20
CA GLY A 317 -47.98 -10.75 -12.46
C GLY A 317 -48.69 -12.04 -12.03
N LEU A 318 -48.24 -12.66 -10.93
CA LEU A 318 -48.86 -13.84 -10.31
C LEU A 318 -49.77 -13.36 -9.17
N ASP A 319 -50.97 -13.93 -9.07
CA ASP A 319 -51.92 -13.69 -7.99
C ASP A 319 -51.49 -14.40 -6.69
N ARG A 320 -50.78 -15.54 -6.83
CA ARG A 320 -50.26 -16.32 -5.71
C ARG A 320 -48.94 -17.03 -6.07
N PRO A 321 -47.88 -16.94 -5.25
CA PRO A 321 -46.64 -17.70 -5.46
C PRO A 321 -46.81 -19.21 -5.23
N ILE A 322 -45.80 -19.98 -5.64
CA ILE A 322 -45.66 -21.40 -5.28
C ILE A 322 -45.48 -21.49 -3.77
N GLN A 323 -46.23 -22.39 -3.12
CA GLN A 323 -46.09 -22.67 -1.68
C GLN A 323 -45.64 -24.11 -1.48
N VAL A 324 -44.79 -24.35 -0.47
CA VAL A 324 -44.36 -25.69 -0.09
C VAL A 324 -45.18 -26.11 1.13
N ASP A 325 -46.02 -27.14 0.99
CA ASP A 325 -46.94 -27.57 2.05
C ASP A 325 -46.28 -28.58 3.02
N LYS A 326 -45.73 -29.66 2.47
CA LYS A 326 -45.11 -30.74 3.24
C LYS A 326 -43.64 -30.84 2.88
N MET A 327 -42.79 -30.55 3.86
CA MET A 327 -41.33 -30.48 3.73
C MET A 327 -40.65 -31.41 4.75
N PRO A 328 -40.72 -32.75 4.59
CA PRO A 328 -39.90 -33.66 5.38
C PRO A 328 -38.40 -33.31 5.24
N PRO A 329 -37.64 -33.24 6.34
CA PRO A 329 -36.23 -32.86 6.30
C PRO A 329 -35.41 -33.88 5.50
N PRO A 330 -34.37 -33.44 4.76
CA PRO A 330 -33.49 -34.34 4.05
C PRO A 330 -32.68 -35.21 5.02
N SER A 331 -32.33 -36.42 4.57
CA SER A 331 -31.42 -37.29 5.31
C SER A 331 -30.01 -36.67 5.35
N TYR A 332 -29.36 -36.74 6.52
CA TYR A 332 -27.98 -36.32 6.68
C TYR A 332 -27.03 -37.45 6.25
N PRO A 333 -26.14 -37.25 5.26
CA PRO A 333 -25.20 -38.29 4.83
C PRO A 333 -24.28 -38.72 5.96
N LYS A 334 -24.09 -40.04 6.17
CA LYS A 334 -23.22 -40.58 7.23
C LYS A 334 -21.77 -40.09 7.12
N SER A 335 -21.25 -40.01 5.90
CA SER A 335 -19.91 -39.46 5.63
C SER A 335 -19.76 -38.01 6.08
N ALA A 336 -20.82 -37.20 5.95
CA ALA A 336 -20.83 -35.81 6.38
C ALA A 336 -20.91 -35.70 7.92
N ILE A 337 -21.61 -36.62 8.60
CA ILE A 337 -21.64 -36.71 10.07
C ILE A 337 -20.24 -37.06 10.61
N GLU A 338 -19.61 -38.11 10.06
CA GLU A 338 -18.27 -38.57 10.46
C GLU A 338 -17.21 -37.47 10.30
N GLN A 339 -17.37 -36.63 9.27
CA GLN A 339 -16.46 -35.53 8.95
C GLN A 339 -16.90 -34.19 9.57
N ARG A 340 -17.97 -34.16 10.37
CA ARG A 340 -18.56 -32.96 10.99
C ARG A 340 -18.79 -31.82 9.99
N GLN A 341 -19.18 -32.16 8.77
CA GLN A 341 -19.42 -31.20 7.71
C GLN A 341 -20.81 -30.59 7.88
N VAL A 342 -20.89 -29.26 7.87
CA VAL A 342 -22.13 -28.47 7.84
C VAL A 342 -22.18 -27.68 6.54
N GLY A 343 -23.36 -27.20 6.11
CA GLY A 343 -23.45 -26.40 4.89
C GLY A 343 -24.86 -26.08 4.44
N VAL A 344 -24.95 -25.26 3.40
CA VAL A 344 -26.23 -24.86 2.79
C VAL A 344 -26.25 -25.27 1.33
N VAL A 345 -27.38 -25.80 0.87
CA VAL A 345 -27.65 -26.12 -0.54
C VAL A 345 -28.83 -25.29 -1.02
N ASN A 346 -28.62 -24.48 -2.05
CA ASN A 346 -29.68 -23.71 -2.71
C ASN A 346 -30.17 -24.49 -3.93
N LEU A 347 -31.44 -24.88 -3.90
CA LEU A 347 -32.11 -25.58 -4.99
C LEU A 347 -33.00 -24.64 -5.80
N ARG A 348 -33.18 -24.96 -7.08
CA ARG A 348 -34.27 -24.51 -7.92
C ARG A 348 -35.19 -25.71 -8.19
N VAL A 349 -36.47 -25.56 -7.90
CA VAL A 349 -37.50 -26.56 -8.16
C VAL A 349 -38.50 -25.97 -9.15
N ASP A 350 -38.62 -26.58 -10.32
CA ASP A 350 -39.67 -26.26 -11.28
C ASP A 350 -40.91 -27.09 -10.94
N VAL A 351 -42.05 -26.44 -10.78
CA VAL A 351 -43.34 -27.03 -10.37
C VAL A 351 -44.36 -26.79 -11.48
N ASP A 352 -45.09 -27.84 -11.87
CA ASP A 352 -46.13 -27.75 -12.89
C ASP A 352 -47.43 -27.11 -12.36
N ALA A 353 -48.41 -26.93 -13.25
CA ALA A 353 -49.72 -26.37 -12.89
C ALA A 353 -50.56 -27.28 -11.96
N ASN A 354 -50.15 -28.53 -11.73
CA ASN A 354 -50.79 -29.47 -10.81
C ASN A 354 -50.10 -29.50 -9.44
N GLY A 355 -48.97 -28.81 -9.27
CA GLY A 355 -48.19 -28.81 -8.02
C GLY A 355 -47.16 -29.94 -7.94
N HIS A 356 -46.86 -30.62 -9.05
CA HIS A 356 -45.83 -31.64 -9.09
C HIS A 356 -44.47 -31.05 -9.45
N PRO A 357 -43.39 -31.42 -8.73
CA PRO A 357 -42.04 -30.99 -9.09
C PRO A 357 -41.59 -31.72 -10.36
N THR A 358 -41.33 -30.97 -11.44
CA THR A 358 -40.90 -31.52 -12.73
C THR A 358 -39.39 -31.58 -12.88
N ASP A 359 -38.68 -30.59 -12.33
CA ASP A 359 -37.22 -30.55 -12.35
C ASP A 359 -36.66 -29.96 -11.05
N VAL A 360 -35.50 -30.45 -10.62
CA VAL A 360 -34.81 -30.00 -9.40
C VAL A 360 -33.32 -29.88 -9.69
N GLN A 361 -32.80 -28.66 -9.60
CA GLN A 361 -31.41 -28.33 -9.90
C GLN A 361 -30.74 -27.68 -8.69
N VAL A 362 -29.45 -27.97 -8.47
CA VAL A 362 -28.63 -27.28 -7.48
C VAL A 362 -28.09 -26.01 -8.11
N LEU A 363 -28.42 -24.86 -7.52
CA LEU A 363 -27.88 -23.56 -7.95
C LEU A 363 -26.51 -23.29 -7.32
N SER A 364 -26.34 -23.64 -6.05
CA SER A 364 -25.09 -23.47 -5.31
C SER A 364 -25.09 -24.33 -4.05
N ALA A 365 -23.92 -24.82 -3.63
CA ALA A 365 -23.75 -25.55 -2.38
C ALA A 365 -22.47 -25.09 -1.68
N THR A 366 -22.48 -25.04 -0.34
CA THR A 366 -21.27 -24.78 0.47
C THR A 366 -20.22 -25.86 0.25
N ASN A 367 -20.65 -27.13 0.16
CA ASN A 367 -19.80 -28.29 -0.08
C ASN A 367 -20.32 -29.07 -1.30
N PRO A 368 -19.88 -28.74 -2.52
CA PRO A 368 -20.36 -29.40 -3.73
C PRO A 368 -20.19 -30.92 -3.68
N GLY A 369 -21.26 -31.66 -4.02
CA GLY A 369 -21.27 -33.12 -4.04
C GLY A 369 -21.48 -33.81 -2.68
N VAL A 370 -21.49 -33.08 -1.56
CA VAL A 370 -21.70 -33.66 -0.22
C VAL A 370 -23.19 -33.79 0.11
N PHE A 371 -23.95 -32.70 -0.08
CA PHE A 371 -25.36 -32.62 0.30
C PHE A 371 -26.32 -32.60 -0.91
N ASP A 372 -25.78 -32.47 -2.12
CA ASP A 372 -26.52 -32.20 -3.34
C ASP A 372 -27.56 -33.29 -3.65
N ALA A 373 -27.15 -34.56 -3.64
CA ALA A 373 -28.01 -35.68 -3.99
C ALA A 373 -29.16 -35.89 -2.98
N VAL A 374 -28.87 -35.76 -1.68
CA VAL A 374 -29.88 -35.88 -0.62
C VAL A 374 -30.82 -34.68 -0.59
N SER A 375 -30.32 -33.50 -0.93
CA SER A 375 -31.12 -32.28 -1.10
C SER A 375 -32.10 -32.40 -2.26
N ILE A 376 -31.63 -32.85 -3.43
CA ILE A 376 -32.47 -33.08 -4.62
C ILE A 376 -33.55 -34.12 -4.31
N ALA A 377 -33.18 -35.25 -3.69
CA ALA A 377 -34.11 -36.32 -3.37
C ALA A 377 -35.23 -35.86 -2.41
N ALA A 378 -34.86 -35.08 -1.39
CA ALA A 378 -35.83 -34.52 -0.47
C ALA A 378 -36.79 -33.55 -1.17
N ALA A 379 -36.27 -32.60 -1.95
CA ALA A 379 -37.10 -31.62 -2.66
C ALA A 379 -38.09 -32.27 -3.66
N ARG A 380 -37.73 -33.41 -4.25
CA ARG A 380 -38.65 -34.19 -5.10
C ARG A 380 -39.78 -34.87 -4.32
N SER A 381 -39.57 -35.16 -3.05
CA SER A 381 -40.58 -35.79 -2.18
C SER A 381 -41.58 -34.80 -1.56
N TRP A 382 -41.31 -33.50 -1.69
CA TRP A 382 -42.13 -32.46 -1.09
C TRP A 382 -43.40 -32.20 -1.90
N THR A 383 -44.41 -31.66 -1.22
CA THR A 383 -45.68 -31.28 -1.86
C THR A 383 -45.72 -29.78 -2.08
N TYR A 384 -46.02 -29.38 -3.32
CA TYR A 384 -46.08 -27.97 -3.73
C TYR A 384 -47.50 -27.59 -4.14
N ARG A 385 -47.90 -26.35 -3.83
CA ARG A 385 -49.05 -25.71 -4.44
C ARG A 385 -48.57 -24.89 -5.63
N PRO A 386 -49.18 -25.04 -6.82
CA PRO A 386 -48.78 -24.29 -8.00
C PRO A 386 -49.04 -22.79 -7.82
N ALA A 387 -48.28 -21.99 -8.58
CA ALA A 387 -48.53 -20.56 -8.65
C ALA A 387 -49.89 -20.28 -9.33
N ILE A 388 -50.55 -19.19 -8.96
CA ILE A 388 -51.80 -18.76 -9.61
C ILE A 388 -51.53 -17.50 -10.42
N LYS A 389 -52.03 -17.45 -11.66
CA LYS A 389 -52.03 -16.27 -12.53
C LYS A 389 -53.41 -16.09 -13.16
N ASN A 390 -54.04 -14.94 -12.96
CA ASN A 390 -55.40 -14.66 -13.41
C ASN A 390 -56.41 -15.75 -12.99
N GLY A 391 -56.31 -16.23 -11.74
CA GLY A 391 -57.18 -17.28 -11.20
C GLY A 391 -56.94 -18.70 -11.73
N LYS A 392 -55.92 -18.92 -12.58
CA LYS A 392 -55.56 -20.25 -13.12
C LYS A 392 -54.22 -20.73 -12.57
N PRO A 393 -54.07 -22.02 -12.23
CA PRO A 393 -52.77 -22.61 -11.90
C PRO A 393 -51.81 -22.53 -13.08
N VAL A 394 -50.57 -22.09 -12.84
CA VAL A 394 -49.51 -22.00 -13.84
C VAL A 394 -48.24 -22.66 -13.33
N ALA A 395 -47.46 -23.23 -14.25
CA ALA A 395 -46.14 -23.73 -13.93
C ALA A 395 -45.18 -22.59 -13.56
N GLY A 396 -44.25 -22.85 -12.65
CA GLY A 396 -43.29 -21.86 -12.18
C GLY A 396 -42.07 -22.49 -11.51
N ALA A 397 -41.12 -21.65 -11.10
CA ALA A 397 -39.90 -22.08 -10.44
C ALA A 397 -39.81 -21.46 -9.05
N VAL A 398 -39.41 -22.25 -8.05
CA VAL A 398 -39.15 -21.78 -6.68
C VAL A 398 -37.71 -22.07 -6.27
N LYS A 399 -37.10 -21.18 -5.51
CA LYS A 399 -35.77 -21.37 -4.93
C LYS A 399 -35.90 -21.76 -3.46
N ILE A 400 -35.20 -22.81 -3.04
CA ILE A 400 -35.31 -23.33 -1.68
C ILE A 400 -33.90 -23.53 -1.08
N PRO A 401 -33.53 -22.79 -0.02
CA PRO A 401 -32.33 -23.06 0.74
C PRO A 401 -32.57 -24.22 1.71
N ILE A 402 -31.66 -25.19 1.71
CA ILE A 402 -31.61 -26.29 2.68
C ILE A 402 -30.36 -26.12 3.53
N THR A 403 -30.55 -25.97 4.84
CA THR A 403 -29.45 -25.82 5.81
C THR A 403 -29.20 -27.12 6.54
N TYR A 404 -27.96 -27.60 6.47
CA TYR A 404 -27.43 -28.71 7.26
C TYR A 404 -26.60 -28.16 8.40
N ALA A 405 -27.16 -28.18 9.60
CA ALA A 405 -26.49 -27.81 10.84
C ALA A 405 -26.35 -29.03 11.75
N MET A 406 -25.28 -29.06 12.53
CA MET A 406 -25.11 -30.00 13.64
C MET A 406 -25.50 -29.27 14.92
N ASP A 407 -26.39 -29.85 15.71
CA ASP A 407 -26.74 -29.27 17.00
C ASP A 407 -25.58 -29.49 17.98
N ASN A 408 -25.11 -28.41 18.62
CA ASN A 408 -24.01 -28.46 19.59
C ASN A 408 -24.51 -28.68 21.03
N THR A 409 -25.77 -29.04 21.21
CA THR A 409 -26.36 -29.33 22.53
C THR A 409 -26.64 -30.81 22.69
N GLU A 410 -25.60 -31.60 22.94
CA GLU A 410 -25.69 -32.89 23.64
C GLU A 410 -24.30 -33.27 24.21
N ASP A 411 -23.80 -32.43 25.11
CA ASP A 411 -22.73 -32.76 26.08
C ASP A 411 -23.20 -32.31 27.47
N SER A 412 -24.37 -32.77 27.87
CA SER A 412 -24.83 -32.74 29.26
C SER A 412 -25.99 -33.72 29.45
N GLN A 413 -25.65 -35.00 29.62
CA GLN A 413 -26.32 -35.90 30.56
C GLN A 413 -25.40 -37.06 30.92
#